data_AF-A0A7Z3C4H9-F1
#
_entry.id   AF-A0A7Z3C4H9-F1
#
_cell.length_a   1.000
_cell.length_b   1.000
_cell.length_c   1.000
_cell.angle_alpha   90.00
_cell.angle_beta   90.00
_cell.angle_gamma   90.00
#
_symmetry.space_group_name_H-M   'P 1'
#
loop_
_entity.id
_entity.type
_entity.pdbx_description
1 polymer ?
#
loop_
_entity_poly.entity_id
_entity_poly.type
_entity_poly.pdbx_seq_one_letter_code
_entity_poly.pdbx_strand_id
1 'polypeptide(L)'
;MSLIVSMAAFALAASITPGPVNIVALSSGAQFGFRASQRHVAGATLGFVLLLVLMGLGLHEVLTLWPSLTRVVQLAGVAFLLFMAWKLATDNGQLNTGESGRAPSMLYGAVMQWLNPKAWLACVAGMGAFVADGEARLVWQFAAVYLVICYLSVGCWVYVGTFLRGYLGNPTGMRLFNRVMAALLVMSAVYLLLP
;
A
#
# COMPACT_ATOMS: atom_id res chain seq x y z
N MET A 1 0.22 -25.11 -12.95
CA MET A 1 -0.52 -23.89 -12.49
C MET A 1 -0.69 -23.00 -13.71
N SER A 2 -1.86 -22.43 -13.99
CA SER A 2 -1.95 -21.43 -15.08
C SER A 2 -1.18 -20.16 -14.70
N LEU A 3 -0.60 -19.46 -15.68
CA LEU A 3 0.16 -18.23 -15.45
C LEU A 3 -0.67 -17.19 -14.66
N ILE A 4 -1.95 -17.06 -15.00
CA ILE A 4 -2.90 -16.16 -14.35
C ILE A 4 -3.06 -16.49 -12.86
N VAL A 5 -3.15 -17.78 -12.50
CA VAL A 5 -3.26 -18.19 -11.10
C VAL A 5 -1.99 -17.84 -10.32
N SER A 6 -0.81 -17.98 -10.95
CA SER A 6 0.47 -17.62 -10.34
C SER A 6 0.59 -16.11 -10.12
N MET A 7 0.20 -15.32 -11.12
CA MET A 7 0.09 -13.86 -11.04
C MET A 7 -0.88 -13.43 -9.93
N ALA A 8 -2.05 -14.05 -9.85
CA ALA A 8 -3.07 -13.73 -8.85
C ALA A 8 -2.61 -14.08 -7.43
N ALA A 9 -1.96 -15.24 -7.24
CA ALA A 9 -1.40 -15.65 -5.96
C ALA A 9 -0.30 -14.68 -5.49
N PHE A 10 0.61 -14.28 -6.39
CA PHE A 10 1.62 -13.27 -6.10
C PHE A 10 0.99 -11.93 -5.74
N ALA A 11 0.08 -11.43 -6.57
CA ALA A 11 -0.61 -10.15 -6.35
C ALA A 11 -1.33 -10.14 -5.00
N LEU A 12 -1.98 -11.25 -4.62
CA LEU A 12 -2.67 -11.39 -3.35
C LEU A 12 -1.67 -11.33 -2.20
N ALA A 13 -0.62 -12.16 -2.22
CA ALA A 13 0.40 -12.17 -1.16
C ALA A 13 1.06 -10.80 -0.98
N ALA A 14 1.38 -10.14 -2.09
CA ALA A 14 2.01 -8.82 -2.09
C ALA A 14 1.07 -7.70 -1.63
N SER A 15 -0.24 -7.78 -1.91
CA SER A 15 -1.18 -6.69 -1.59
C SER A 15 -1.93 -6.86 -0.26
N ILE A 16 -2.23 -8.09 0.16
CA ILE A 16 -3.00 -8.35 1.39
C ILE A 16 -2.16 -8.14 2.66
N THR A 17 -0.85 -8.32 2.57
CA THR A 17 0.05 -8.19 3.72
C THR A 17 0.00 -6.76 4.29
N PRO A 18 0.12 -6.57 5.62
CA PRO A 18 -0.01 -5.25 6.23
C PRO A 18 1.07 -4.27 5.71
N GLY A 19 0.72 -2.98 5.67
CA GLY A 19 1.56 -1.89 5.18
C GLY A 19 0.84 -0.54 5.30
N PRO A 20 1.51 0.61 5.03
CA PRO A 20 0.95 1.94 5.28
C PRO A 20 -0.43 2.16 4.64
N VAL A 21 -0.59 1.77 3.38
CA VAL A 21 -1.84 1.92 2.62
C VAL A 21 -2.97 1.09 3.22
N ASN A 22 -2.67 -0.13 3.68
CA ASN A 22 -3.63 -1.04 4.29
C ASN A 22 -4.03 -0.60 5.71
N ILE A 23 -3.07 -0.04 6.47
CA ILE A 23 -3.32 0.54 7.79
C ILE A 23 -4.25 1.76 7.67
N VAL A 24 -3.99 2.64 6.71
CA VAL A 24 -4.90 3.76 6.40
C VAL A 24 -6.28 3.25 5.99
N ALA A 25 -6.35 2.20 5.16
CA ALA A 25 -7.62 1.61 4.74
C ALA A 25 -8.43 1.06 5.92
N LEU A 26 -7.77 0.34 6.84
CA LEU A 26 -8.36 -0.14 8.09
C LEU A 26 -8.88 1.01 8.96
N SER A 27 -8.02 2.00 9.24
CA SER A 27 -8.38 3.17 10.06
C SER A 27 -9.53 3.96 9.42
N SER A 28 -9.49 4.15 8.11
CA SER A 28 -10.56 4.82 7.36
C SER A 28 -11.87 4.04 7.43
N GLY A 29 -11.82 2.71 7.30
CA GLY A 29 -12.99 1.84 7.48
C GLY A 29 -13.61 1.98 8.87
N ALA A 30 -12.77 2.01 9.91
CA ALA A 30 -13.22 2.18 11.30
C ALA A 30 -13.82 3.58 11.57
N GLN A 31 -13.25 4.63 10.97
CA GLN A 31 -13.69 6.01 11.20
C GLN A 31 -14.88 6.42 10.32
N PHE A 32 -14.82 6.15 9.02
CA PHE A 32 -15.72 6.68 8.00
C PHE A 32 -16.60 5.60 7.35
N GLY A 33 -16.37 4.33 7.66
CA GLY A 33 -17.11 3.19 7.10
C GLY A 33 -16.68 2.77 5.69
N PHE A 34 -17.29 1.69 5.22
CA PHE A 34 -16.86 1.01 4.00
C PHE A 34 -16.99 1.85 2.73
N ARG A 35 -18.16 2.49 2.52
CA ARG A 35 -18.46 3.25 1.30
C ARG A 35 -17.59 4.49 1.14
N ALA A 36 -17.41 5.28 2.20
CA ALA A 36 -16.61 6.50 2.16
C ALA A 36 -15.12 6.21 1.90
N SER A 37 -14.65 5.06 2.37
CA SER A 37 -13.25 4.63 2.25
C SER A 37 -12.89 4.03 0.88
N GLN A 38 -13.86 3.72 0.00
CA GLN A 38 -13.57 3.18 -1.33
C GLN A 38 -12.78 4.14 -2.21
N ARG A 39 -12.85 5.45 -1.95
CA ARG A 39 -12.04 6.45 -2.65
C ARG A 39 -10.54 6.20 -2.45
N HIS A 40 -10.12 5.94 -1.21
CA HIS A 40 -8.75 5.56 -0.87
C HIS A 40 -8.34 4.26 -1.58
N VAL A 41 -9.20 3.24 -1.54
CA VAL A 41 -8.98 1.94 -2.19
C VAL A 41 -8.72 2.13 -3.68
N ALA A 42 -9.64 2.81 -4.38
CA ALA A 42 -9.51 3.06 -5.82
C ALA A 42 -8.23 3.84 -6.15
N GLY A 43 -7.90 4.85 -5.34
CA GLY A 43 -6.70 5.65 -5.52
C GLY A 43 -5.41 4.85 -5.36
N ALA A 44 -5.33 4.07 -4.29
CA ALA A 44 -4.19 3.19 -4.03
C ALA A 44 -4.03 2.14 -5.13
N THR A 45 -5.12 1.48 -5.53
CA THR A 45 -5.09 0.47 -6.58
C THR A 45 -4.66 1.07 -7.92
N LEU A 46 -5.27 2.18 -8.36
CA LEU A 46 -4.89 2.81 -9.63
C LEU A 46 -3.47 3.37 -9.58
N GLY A 47 -3.05 3.93 -8.45
CA GLY A 47 -1.66 4.36 -8.24
C GLY A 47 -0.68 3.21 -8.39
N PHE A 48 -1.00 2.03 -7.83
CA PHE A 48 -0.17 0.83 -7.97
C PHE A 48 -0.14 0.34 -9.41
N VAL A 49 -1.30 0.20 -10.05
CA VAL A 49 -1.39 -0.29 -11.43
C VAL A 49 -0.64 0.63 -12.38
N LEU A 50 -0.71 1.95 -12.19
CA LEU A 50 0.08 2.90 -12.95
C LEU A 50 1.58 2.67 -12.75
N LEU A 51 2.03 2.56 -11.49
CA LEU A 51 3.43 2.27 -11.19
C LEU A 51 3.89 0.96 -11.82
N LEU A 52 3.07 -0.09 -11.76
CA LEU A 52 3.33 -1.39 -12.34
C LEU A 52 3.49 -1.28 -13.85
N VAL A 53 2.55 -0.65 -14.55
CA VAL A 53 2.63 -0.45 -16.01
C VAL A 53 3.89 0.34 -16.37
N LEU A 54 4.21 1.43 -15.65
CA LEU A 54 5.44 2.20 -15.89
C LEU A 54 6.71 1.34 -15.71
N MET A 55 6.73 0.46 -14.70
CA MET A 55 7.83 -0.49 -14.49
C MET A 55 7.97 -1.46 -15.67
N GLY A 56 6.86 -1.97 -16.20
CA GLY A 56 6.85 -2.83 -17.40
C GLY A 56 7.23 -2.11 -18.69
N LEU A 57 7.07 -0.80 -18.75
CA LEU A 57 7.47 0.06 -19.88
C LEU A 57 8.92 0.55 -19.77
N GLY A 58 9.71 0.02 -18.84
CA GLY A 58 11.15 0.32 -18.74
C GLY A 58 11.54 1.34 -17.68
N LEU A 59 10.62 1.78 -16.79
CA LEU A 59 11.02 2.61 -15.64
C LEU A 59 12.07 1.92 -14.77
N HIS A 60 12.04 0.58 -14.68
CA HIS A 60 13.06 -0.19 -13.97
C HIS A 60 14.45 0.00 -14.58
N GLU A 61 14.57 -0.03 -15.91
CA GLU A 61 15.86 0.18 -16.58
C GLU A 61 16.41 1.60 -16.39
N VAL A 62 15.53 2.59 -16.37
CA VAL A 62 15.93 3.98 -16.04
C VAL A 62 16.53 4.05 -14.63
N LEU A 63 15.92 3.37 -13.67
CA LEU A 63 16.38 3.32 -12.28
C LEU A 63 17.71 2.57 -12.11
N THR A 64 17.96 1.53 -12.90
CA THR A 64 19.25 0.81 -12.89
C THR A 64 20.37 1.63 -13.55
N LEU A 65 20.05 2.36 -14.61
CA LEU A 65 20.99 3.27 -15.29
C LEU A 65 21.34 4.50 -14.44
N TRP A 66 20.44 4.93 -13.55
CA TRP A 66 20.60 6.12 -12.70
C TRP A 66 20.52 5.75 -11.21
N PRO A 67 21.57 5.14 -10.62
CA PRO A 67 21.57 4.69 -9.22
C PRO A 67 21.27 5.81 -8.21
N SER A 68 21.61 7.06 -8.55
CA SER A 68 21.28 8.24 -7.73
C SER A 68 19.77 8.44 -7.60
N LEU A 69 19.00 8.26 -8.68
CA LEU A 69 17.55 8.35 -8.67
C LEU A 69 16.93 7.25 -7.81
N THR A 70 17.43 6.02 -7.94
CA THR A 70 17.02 4.89 -7.09
C THR A 70 17.25 5.19 -5.62
N ARG A 71 18.39 5.79 -5.26
CA ARG A 71 18.69 6.21 -3.88
C ARG A 71 17.76 7.31 -3.39
N VAL A 72 17.38 8.27 -4.25
CA VAL A 72 16.40 9.32 -3.92
C VAL A 72 15.04 8.71 -3.63
N VAL A 73 14.55 7.79 -4.48
CA VAL A 73 13.27 7.10 -4.28
C VAL A 73 13.29 6.28 -2.98
N GLN A 74 14.38 5.56 -2.71
CA GLN A 74 14.57 4.82 -1.46
C GLN A 74 14.52 5.73 -0.23
N LEU A 75 15.27 6.83 -0.23
CA LEU A 75 15.28 7.79 0.89
C LEU A 75 13.92 8.48 1.08
N ALA A 76 13.23 8.81 -0.01
CA ALA A 76 11.87 9.35 0.06
C ALA A 76 10.88 8.35 0.68
N GLY A 77 10.97 7.07 0.30
CA GLY A 77 10.17 6.00 0.89
C GLY A 77 10.46 5.80 2.38
N VAL A 78 11.74 5.81 2.77
CA VAL A 78 12.17 5.73 4.18
C VAL A 78 11.63 6.91 4.99
N ALA A 79 11.82 8.14 4.51
CA ALA A 79 11.32 9.35 5.17
C ALA A 79 9.79 9.29 5.35
N PHE A 80 9.08 8.80 4.33
CA PHE A 80 7.64 8.60 4.40
C PHE A 80 7.22 7.55 5.42
N LEU A 81 7.90 6.40 5.47
CA LEU A 81 7.63 5.36 6.47
C LEU A 81 7.84 5.88 7.89
N LEU A 82 8.92 6.63 8.13
CA LEU A 82 9.20 7.26 9.42
C LEU A 82 8.14 8.30 9.78
N PHE A 83 7.72 9.13 8.83
CA PHE A 83 6.63 10.09 9.01
C PHE A 83 5.31 9.39 9.37
N MET A 84 4.98 8.29 8.71
CA MET A 84 3.79 7.48 9.02
C MET A 84 3.89 6.79 10.38
N ALA A 85 5.06 6.24 10.71
CA ALA A 85 5.29 5.64 12.00
C ALA A 85 5.13 6.65 13.14
N TRP A 86 5.68 7.86 12.97
CA TRP A 86 5.51 8.95 13.93
C TRP A 86 4.04 9.31 14.11
N LYS A 87 3.32 9.53 13.00
CA LYS A 87 1.88 9.84 13.02
C LYS A 87 1.07 8.79 13.80
N LEU A 88 1.32 7.51 13.53
CA LEU A 88 0.67 6.41 14.25
C LEU A 88 1.07 6.35 15.73
N ALA A 89 2.35 6.55 16.04
CA ALA A 89 2.84 6.50 17.42
C ALA A 89 2.27 7.63 18.30
N THR A 90 2.02 8.80 17.71
CA THR A 90 1.43 9.97 18.39
C THR A 90 -0.09 10.00 18.39
N ASP A 91 -0.74 9.06 17.69
CA ASP A 91 -2.21 8.99 17.63
C ASP A 91 -2.80 8.70 19.01
N ASN A 92 -3.84 9.45 19.40
CA ASN A 92 -4.46 9.34 20.71
C ASN A 92 -5.43 8.15 20.85
N GLY A 93 -5.66 7.41 19.75
CA GLY A 93 -6.55 6.27 19.63
C GLY A 93 -8.02 6.63 19.55
N GLN A 94 -8.37 7.91 19.57
CA GLN A 94 -9.77 8.32 19.51
C GLN A 94 -10.24 8.27 18.06
N LEU A 95 -11.26 7.45 17.81
CA LEU A 95 -12.03 7.55 16.59
C LEU A 95 -12.88 8.82 16.69
N ASN A 96 -12.52 9.88 15.96
CA ASN A 96 -13.32 11.10 15.87
C ASN A 96 -14.66 10.78 15.17
N THR A 97 -15.64 10.34 15.95
CA THR A 97 -16.99 10.05 15.48
C THR A 97 -17.88 11.30 15.44
N GLY A 98 -17.42 12.43 15.99
CA GLY A 98 -18.24 13.63 16.22
C GLY A 98 -17.90 14.89 15.40
N GLU A 99 -16.72 15.03 14.80
CA GLU A 99 -16.34 16.28 14.11
C GLU A 99 -15.59 16.03 12.80
N SER A 100 -16.19 16.45 11.68
CA SER A 100 -15.58 16.99 10.45
C SER A 100 -14.31 16.35 9.84
N GLY A 101 -13.99 15.10 10.13
CA GLY A 101 -12.96 14.36 9.40
C GLY A 101 -13.44 14.01 7.99
N ARG A 102 -12.68 14.39 6.96
CA ARG A 102 -12.92 13.88 5.60
C ARG A 102 -12.24 12.53 5.44
N ALA A 103 -12.98 11.55 4.91
CA ALA A 103 -12.39 10.27 4.50
C ALA A 103 -11.22 10.51 3.52
N PRO A 104 -10.15 9.68 3.56
CA PRO A 104 -9.00 9.87 2.69
C PRO A 104 -9.43 9.90 1.22
N SER A 105 -8.88 10.87 0.50
CA SER A 105 -9.20 11.05 -0.91
C SER A 105 -8.54 9.97 -1.77
N MET A 106 -9.01 9.87 -3.01
CA MET A 106 -8.38 9.01 -4.01
C MET A 106 -6.92 9.40 -4.28
N LEU A 107 -6.65 10.72 -4.37
CA LEU A 107 -5.29 11.21 -4.53
C LEU A 107 -4.39 10.83 -3.35
N TYR A 108 -4.92 10.89 -2.12
CA TYR A 108 -4.17 10.47 -0.94
C TYR A 108 -3.77 8.99 -1.03
N GLY A 109 -4.70 8.12 -1.44
CA GLY A 109 -4.41 6.70 -1.67
C GLY A 109 -3.34 6.47 -2.73
N ALA A 110 -3.41 7.19 -3.86
CA ALA A 110 -2.43 7.09 -4.95
C ALA A 110 -1.03 7.54 -4.52
N VAL A 111 -0.92 8.71 -3.87
CA VAL A 111 0.35 9.24 -3.37
C VAL A 111 0.95 8.30 -2.32
N MET A 112 0.14 7.80 -1.39
CA MET A 112 0.59 6.82 -0.40
C MET A 112 1.11 5.54 -1.04
N GLN A 113 0.48 5.08 -2.12
CA GLN A 113 0.94 3.91 -2.85
C GLN A 113 2.31 4.13 -3.50
N TRP A 114 2.55 5.33 -4.05
CA TRP A 114 3.83 5.68 -4.68
C TRP A 114 4.95 5.90 -3.67
N LEU A 115 4.64 6.41 -2.48
CA LEU A 115 5.61 6.54 -1.39
C LEU A 115 5.87 5.22 -0.65
N ASN A 116 5.05 4.19 -0.90
CA ASN A 116 5.17 2.91 -0.22
C ASN A 116 6.25 2.04 -0.88
N PRO A 117 7.41 1.80 -0.24
CA PRO A 117 8.50 1.02 -0.84
C PRO A 117 8.10 -0.44 -1.15
N LYS A 118 7.12 -0.98 -0.41
CA LYS A 118 6.55 -2.29 -0.70
C LYS A 118 5.90 -2.36 -2.09
N ALA A 119 5.28 -1.27 -2.53
CA ALA A 119 4.67 -1.20 -3.87
C ALA A 119 5.74 -1.34 -4.95
N TRP A 120 6.86 -0.64 -4.79
CA TRP A 120 8.00 -0.72 -5.70
C TRP A 120 8.61 -2.11 -5.73
N LEU A 121 8.89 -2.70 -4.56
CA LEU A 121 9.42 -4.06 -4.46
C LEU A 121 8.50 -5.09 -5.13
N ALA A 122 7.19 -4.97 -4.92
CA ALA A 122 6.21 -5.85 -5.57
C ALA A 122 6.18 -5.67 -7.10
N CYS A 123 6.32 -4.44 -7.60
CA CYS A 123 6.40 -4.19 -9.04
C CYS A 123 7.68 -4.79 -9.65
N VAL A 124 8.85 -4.56 -9.03
CA VAL A 124 10.12 -5.14 -9.50
C VAL A 124 10.06 -6.66 -9.52
N ALA A 125 9.67 -7.27 -8.40
CA ALA A 125 9.62 -8.72 -8.27
C ALA A 125 8.58 -9.35 -9.21
N GLY A 126 7.40 -8.73 -9.34
CA GLY A 126 6.33 -9.22 -10.21
C GLY A 126 6.69 -9.10 -11.70
N MET A 127 7.29 -7.99 -12.12
CA MET A 127 7.77 -7.82 -13.49
C MET A 127 8.87 -8.81 -13.83
N GLY A 128 9.87 -8.98 -12.95
CA GLY A 128 10.93 -9.97 -13.15
C GLY A 128 10.41 -11.41 -13.21
N ALA A 129 9.38 -11.76 -12.42
CA ALA A 129 8.85 -13.11 -12.36
C ALA A 129 7.90 -13.47 -13.52
N PHE A 130 7.13 -12.50 -14.02
CA PHE A 130 6.02 -12.78 -14.96
C PHE A 130 6.11 -12.06 -16.29
N VAL A 131 7.01 -11.08 -16.43
CA VAL A 131 7.15 -10.22 -17.63
C VAL A 131 8.65 -10.06 -17.95
N ALA A 132 9.44 -11.11 -17.79
CA ALA A 132 10.90 -11.07 -17.95
C ALA A 132 11.35 -10.58 -19.35
N ASP A 133 10.60 -10.94 -20.39
CA ASP A 133 10.91 -10.56 -21.79
C ASP A 133 10.32 -9.20 -22.20
N GLY A 134 9.70 -8.46 -21.28
CA GLY A 134 9.11 -7.14 -21.55
C GLY A 134 7.89 -7.17 -22.49
N GLU A 135 7.26 -8.34 -22.69
CA GLU A 135 6.11 -8.45 -23.59
C GLU A 135 4.94 -7.60 -23.09
N ALA A 136 4.54 -6.61 -23.89
CA ALA A 136 3.47 -5.66 -23.54
C ALA A 136 2.15 -6.36 -23.17
N ARG A 137 1.83 -7.49 -23.81
CA ARG A 137 0.66 -8.29 -23.50
C ARG A 137 0.68 -8.81 -22.06
N LEU A 138 1.84 -9.31 -21.59
CA LEU A 138 2.00 -9.81 -20.23
C LEU A 138 1.94 -8.69 -19.20
N VAL A 139 2.49 -7.50 -19.52
CA VAL A 139 2.34 -6.30 -18.67
C VAL A 139 0.86 -5.97 -18.45
N TRP A 140 0.07 -5.85 -19.52
CA TRP A 140 -1.35 -5.53 -19.42
C TRP A 140 -2.16 -6.62 -18.74
N GLN A 141 -1.85 -7.88 -19.01
CA GLN A 141 -2.49 -9.02 -18.35
C GLN A 141 -2.22 -9.02 -16.85
N PHE A 142 -0.97 -8.80 -16.45
CA PHE A 142 -0.60 -8.73 -15.04
C PHE A 142 -1.23 -7.51 -14.36
N ALA A 143 -1.23 -6.36 -15.01
CA ALA A 143 -1.89 -5.14 -14.53
C ALA A 143 -3.41 -5.35 -14.31
N ALA A 144 -4.09 -6.04 -15.22
CA ALA A 144 -5.52 -6.35 -15.08
C ALA A 144 -5.79 -7.29 -13.88
N VAL A 145 -4.96 -8.32 -13.70
CA VAL A 145 -5.06 -9.21 -12.53
C VAL A 145 -4.81 -8.43 -11.24
N TYR A 146 -3.76 -7.61 -11.21
CA TYR A 146 -3.40 -6.84 -10.03
C TYR A 146 -4.45 -5.78 -9.68
N LEU A 147 -5.08 -5.14 -10.68
CA LEU A 147 -6.17 -4.19 -10.48
C LEU A 147 -7.28 -4.82 -9.62
N VAL A 148 -7.74 -6.02 -9.98
CA VAL A 148 -8.81 -6.72 -9.25
C VAL A 148 -8.33 -7.15 -7.87
N ILE A 149 -7.19 -7.84 -7.81
CA ILE A 149 -6.70 -8.43 -6.55
C ILE A 149 -6.31 -7.35 -5.54
N CYS A 150 -5.64 -6.28 -5.96
CA CYS A 150 -5.27 -5.19 -5.08
C CYS A 150 -6.51 -4.42 -4.58
N TYR A 151 -7.49 -4.15 -5.45
CA TYR A 151 -8.75 -3.54 -5.02
C TYR A 151 -9.45 -4.38 -3.95
N LEU A 152 -9.59 -5.69 -4.18
CA LEU A 152 -10.21 -6.59 -3.21
C LEU A 152 -9.40 -6.69 -1.92
N SER A 153 -8.07 -6.74 -2.01
CA SER A 153 -7.19 -6.87 -0.84
C SER A 153 -7.23 -5.62 0.04
N VAL A 154 -7.06 -4.43 -0.54
CA VAL A 154 -7.15 -3.16 0.20
C VAL A 154 -8.59 -2.93 0.69
N GLY A 155 -9.59 -3.32 -0.11
CA GLY A 155 -10.99 -3.32 0.28
C GLY A 155 -11.30 -4.24 1.46
N CYS A 156 -10.63 -5.38 1.58
CA CYS A 156 -10.72 -6.28 2.73
C CYS A 156 -10.26 -5.57 4.02
N TRP A 157 -9.16 -4.82 3.96
CA TRP A 157 -8.72 -4.00 5.10
C TRP A 157 -9.75 -2.94 5.49
N VAL A 158 -10.40 -2.27 4.53
CA VAL A 158 -11.52 -1.36 4.83
C VAL A 158 -12.68 -2.10 5.50
N TYR A 159 -13.03 -3.29 4.99
CA TYR A 159 -14.11 -4.10 5.54
C TYR A 159 -13.82 -4.51 6.98
N VAL A 160 -12.61 -5.03 7.25
CA VAL A 160 -12.15 -5.37 8.60
C VAL A 160 -12.22 -4.16 9.51
N GLY A 161 -11.78 -2.99 9.05
CA GLY A 161 -11.85 -1.75 9.83
C GLY A 161 -13.29 -1.35 10.18
N THR A 162 -14.19 -1.47 9.20
CA THR A 162 -15.62 -1.17 9.38
C THR A 162 -16.28 -2.15 10.35
N PHE A 163 -15.99 -3.44 10.22
CA PHE A 163 -16.51 -4.51 11.07
C PHE A 163 -16.00 -4.40 12.51
N LEU A 164 -14.71 -4.11 12.67
CA LEU A 164 -14.07 -3.96 13.98
C LEU A 164 -14.27 -2.58 14.60
N ARG A 165 -15.10 -1.69 14.01
CA ARG A 165 -15.33 -0.34 14.52
C ARG A 165 -15.70 -0.29 16.01
N GLY A 166 -16.51 -1.24 16.49
CA GLY A 166 -16.88 -1.33 17.91
C GLY A 166 -15.71 -1.70 18.83
N TYR A 167 -14.80 -2.56 18.37
CA TYR A 167 -13.60 -2.98 19.12
C TYR A 167 -12.47 -1.94 19.04
N LEU A 168 -12.29 -1.35 17.86
CA LEU A 168 -11.35 -0.26 17.58
C LEU A 168 -11.82 1.09 18.15
N GLY A 169 -13.08 1.18 18.57
CA GLY A 169 -13.62 2.32 19.31
C GLY A 169 -13.04 2.47 20.72
N ASN A 170 -12.35 1.44 21.24
CA ASN A 170 -11.58 1.55 22.48
C ASN A 170 -10.24 2.27 22.21
N PRO A 171 -10.01 3.47 22.78
CA PRO A 171 -8.79 4.24 22.55
C PRO A 171 -7.51 3.49 22.93
N THR A 172 -7.56 2.62 23.95
CA THR A 172 -6.39 1.86 24.37
C THR A 172 -6.02 0.77 23.37
N GLY A 173 -7.02 0.08 22.81
CA GLY A 173 -6.80 -0.93 21.76
C GLY A 173 -6.26 -0.31 20.48
N MET A 174 -6.84 0.83 20.05
CA MET A 174 -6.37 1.55 18.87
C MET A 174 -4.94 2.07 19.04
N ARG A 175 -4.59 2.62 20.21
CA ARG A 175 -3.21 3.04 20.51
C ARG A 175 -2.23 1.88 20.44
N LEU A 176 -2.59 0.71 21.00
CA LEU A 176 -1.72 -0.47 20.93
C LEU A 176 -1.53 -0.90 19.48
N PHE A 177 -2.62 -1.00 18.70
CA PHE A 177 -2.56 -1.32 17.28
C PHE A 177 -1.66 -0.35 16.50
N ASN A 178 -1.87 0.96 16.68
CA ASN A 178 -1.08 2.00 16.04
C ASN A 178 0.40 1.94 16.43
N ARG A 179 0.73 1.65 17.69
CA ARG A 179 2.12 1.48 18.16
C ARG A 179 2.78 0.24 17.55
N VAL A 180 2.09 -0.89 17.48
CA VAL A 180 2.61 -2.11 16.84
C VAL A 180 2.87 -1.84 15.35
N MET A 181 1.91 -1.22 14.66
CA MET A 181 2.08 -0.84 13.27
C MET A 181 3.22 0.17 13.07
N ALA A 182 3.35 1.18 13.93
CA ALA A 182 4.47 2.12 13.89
C ALA A 182 5.82 1.40 14.02
N ALA A 183 5.94 0.46 14.96
CA ALA A 183 7.15 -0.34 15.13
C ALA A 183 7.47 -1.16 13.87
N LEU A 184 6.47 -1.81 13.24
CA LEU A 184 6.66 -2.52 11.96
C LEU A 184 7.12 -1.59 10.83
N LEU A 185 6.59 -0.36 10.77
CA LEU A 185 6.99 0.64 9.77
C LEU A 185 8.44 1.12 9.99
N VAL A 186 8.85 1.37 11.24
CA VAL A 186 10.23 1.70 11.58
C VAL A 186 11.17 0.55 11.23
N MET A 187 10.81 -0.69 11.57
CA MET A 187 11.62 -1.87 11.20
C MET A 187 11.76 -2.00 9.68
N SER A 188 10.68 -1.75 8.93
CA SER A 188 10.72 -1.75 7.46
C SER A 188 11.62 -0.65 6.91
N ALA A 189 11.56 0.56 7.49
CA ALA A 189 12.40 1.68 7.10
C ALA A 189 13.90 1.42 7.37
N VAL A 190 14.22 0.85 8.54
CA VAL A 190 15.58 0.44 8.89
C VAL A 190 16.07 -0.66 7.96
N TYR A 191 15.25 -1.68 7.70
CA TYR A 191 15.59 -2.75 6.77
C TYR A 191 15.93 -2.23 5.37
N LEU A 192 15.21 -1.22 4.89
CA LEU A 192 15.50 -0.59 3.60
C LEU A 192 16.81 0.20 3.58
N LEU A 193 17.37 0.59 4.72
CA LEU A 193 18.67 1.28 4.80
C LEU A 193 19.84 0.31 4.99
N LEU A 194 19.57 -0.95 5.33
CA LEU A 194 20.59 -1.97 5.43
C LEU A 194 21.10 -2.34 4.02
N PRO A 195 22.42 -2.53 3.85
CA PRO A 195 23.03 -2.91 2.58
C PRO A 195 22.72 -4.35 2.17
#